data_AF-A0A8X6RUX1-F1
#
_entry.id   AF-A0A8X6RUX1-F1
#
_cell.length_a   1.000
_cell.length_b   1.000
_cell.length_c   1.000
_cell.angle_alpha   90.00
_cell.angle_beta   90.00
_cell.angle_gamma   90.00
#
_symmetry.space_group_name_H-M   'P 1'
#
loop_
_entity.id
_entity.type
_entity.pdbx_description
1 polymer ?
#
loop_
_entity_poly.entity_id
_entity_poly.type
_entity_poly.pdbx_seq_one_letter_code
_entity_poly.pdbx_strand_id
1 'polypeptide(L)' 'MEDIADPRNARLIVENLETEDIPRVKWSAISVVFNPFKHVWKVLGKAIVARQPPTCPLPELKSTLRMK' A
#
# COMPACT_ATOMS: atom_id res chain seq x y z
N MET A 1 -12.54 -9.42 5.10
CA MET A 1 -11.37 -9.31 5.99
C MET A 1 -10.80 -7.94 5.74
N GLU A 2 -11.29 -6.95 6.46
CA GLU A 2 -10.89 -5.57 6.27
C GLU A 2 -9.41 -5.47 6.68
N ASP A 3 -8.55 -4.94 5.80
CA ASP A 3 -7.18 -4.55 6.15
C ASP A 3 -7.31 -3.24 6.93
N ILE A 4 -7.80 -3.36 8.17
CA ILE A 4 -8.12 -2.23 9.03
C ILE A 4 -6.78 -1.70 9.53
N ALA A 5 -6.26 -0.68 8.86
CA ALA A 5 -5.32 0.25 9.48
C ALA A 5 -5.81 0.55 10.90
N ASP A 6 -4.91 0.61 11.89
CA ASP A 6 -5.19 0.74 13.33
C ASP A 6 -6.63 1.22 13.64
N PRO A 7 -7.42 0.53 14.49
CA PRO A 7 -8.83 0.85 14.73
C PRO A 7 -9.12 2.34 14.98
N ARG A 8 -8.18 3.09 15.54
CA ARG A 8 -8.27 4.55 15.74
C ARG A 8 -8.22 5.32 14.43
N ASN A 9 -7.30 4.95 13.54
CA ASN A 9 -7.15 5.53 12.20
C ASN A 9 -8.27 5.08 11.26
N ALA A 10 -8.75 3.84 11.42
CA ALA A 10 -9.87 3.34 10.63
C ALA A 10 -11.09 4.26 10.77
N ARG A 11 -11.44 4.65 12.01
CA ARG A 11 -12.61 5.50 12.27
C ARG A 11 -12.48 6.88 11.61
N LEU A 12 -11.32 7.52 11.72
CA LEU A 12 -11.05 8.80 11.07
C LEU A 12 -11.13 8.69 9.55
N ILE A 13 -10.59 7.60 8.97
CA ILE A 13 -10.66 7.34 7.54
C ILE A 13 -12.12 7.12 7.10
N VAL A 14 -12.94 6.40 7.90
CA VAL A 14 -14.37 6.24 7.59
C VAL A 14 -15.09 7.60 7.59
N GLU A 15 -14.90 8.39 8.64
CA GLU A 15 -15.54 9.71 8.79
C GLU A 15 -15.14 10.68 7.68
N ASN A 16 -13.87 10.66 7.27
CA ASN A 16 -13.38 11.46 6.14
C ASN A 16 -13.97 11.00 4.80
N LEU A 17 -14.05 9.69 4.55
CA LEU A 17 -14.62 9.16 3.32
C LEU A 17 -16.11 9.49 3.20
N GLU A 18 -16.85 9.47 4.31
CA GLU A 18 -18.25 9.90 4.38
C GLU A 18 -18.39 11.41 4.14
N THR A 19 -17.46 12.22 4.66
CA THR A 19 -17.45 13.67 4.45
C THR A 19 -17.12 14.06 3.00
N GLU A 20 -16.23 13.31 2.35
CA GLU A 20 -15.84 13.53 0.94
C GLU A 20 -16.81 12.89 -0.08
N ASP A 21 -17.94 12.32 0.37
CA ASP A 21 -18.93 11.60 -0.43
C ASP A 21 -18.31 10.49 -1.31
N ILE A 22 -17.23 9.87 -0.82
CA ILE A 22 -16.55 8.78 -1.51
C ILE A 22 -17.26 7.47 -1.14
N PRO A 23 -17.89 6.77 -2.10
CA PRO A 23 -18.62 5.55 -1.79
C PRO A 23 -17.66 4.49 -1.23
N ARG A 24 -18.01 3.95 -0.07
CA ARG A 24 -17.25 2.85 0.55
C ARG A 24 -17.33 1.62 -0.35
N VAL A 25 -16.25 1.35 -1.08
CA VAL A 25 -16.12 0.12 -1.86
C VAL A 25 -16.09 -1.05 -0.88
N LYS A 26 -17.10 -1.93 -0.94
CA LYS A 26 -17.08 -3.22 -0.22
C LYS A 26 -16.00 -4.10 -0.85
N TRP A 27 -14.78 -3.98 -0.34
CA TRP A 27 -13.67 -4.84 -0.73
C TRP A 27 -14.04 -6.30 -0.42
N SER A 28 -14.23 -7.11 -1.46
CA SER A 28 -14.51 -8.54 -1.27
C SER A 28 -13.29 -9.23 -0.65
N ALA A 29 -13.50 -10.32 0.09
CA ALA A 29 -12.40 -11.13 0.62
C ALA A 29 -11.46 -11.65 -0.49
N ILE A 30 -11.98 -11.83 -1.71
CA ILE A 30 -11.19 -12.19 -2.90
C ILE A 30 -10.25 -11.04 -3.26
N SER A 31 -10.67 -9.79 -3.13
CA SER A 31 -9.83 -8.61 -3.38
C SER A 31 -8.74 -8.40 -2.32
N VAL A 32 -8.83 -9.02 -1.15
CA VAL A 32 -7.75 -9.03 -0.15
C VAL A 32 -6.62 -9.97 -0.58
N VAL A 33 -6.98 -11.10 -1.19
CA VAL A 33 -6.04 -12.08 -1.75
C VAL A 33 -5.47 -11.58 -3.09
N PHE A 34 -6.29 -10.93 -3.91
CA PHE A 34 -5.95 -10.38 -5.21
C PHE A 34 -5.69 -8.87 -5.18
N ASN A 35 -5.34 -8.29 -4.02
CA ASN A 35 -5.06 -6.85 -3.96
C ASN A 35 -3.85 -6.56 -4.86
N PRO A 36 -4.01 -5.86 -5.99
CA PRO A 36 -2.89 -5.57 -6.89
C PRO A 36 -1.79 -4.81 -6.16
N PHE A 37 -2.13 -3.99 -5.15
CA PHE A 37 -1.16 -3.29 -4.32
C PHE A 37 -0.36 -4.23 -3.40
N LYS A 38 -0.96 -5.30 -2.86
CA LYS A 38 -0.19 -6.31 -2.09
C LYS A 38 0.83 -7.03 -2.97
N HIS A 39 0.44 -7.35 -4.20
CA HIS A 39 1.36 -7.96 -5.16
C HIS A 39 2.52 -7.02 -5.49
N VAL A 40 2.22 -5.76 -5.83
CA VAL A 40 3.23 -4.72 -6.10
C VAL A 40 4.16 -4.53 -4.91
N TRP A 41 3.62 -4.46 -3.68
CA TRP A 41 4.44 -4.30 -2.47
C TRP A 41 5.32 -5.51 -2.20
N LYS A 42 4.84 -6.73 -2.47
CA LYS A 42 5.63 -7.96 -2.34
C LYS A 42 6.78 -8.02 -3.34
N VAL A 43 6.53 -7.63 -4.60
CA VAL A 43 7.57 -7.54 -5.64
C VAL A 43 8.59 -6.46 -5.28
N LEU A 44 8.12 -5.29 -4.84
CA LEU A 44 8.96 -4.18 -4.41
C LEU A 44 9.83 -4.55 -3.20
N GLY A 45 9.25 -5.17 -2.18
CA GLY A 45 9.99 -5.63 -0.99
C GLY A 45 11.09 -6.62 -1.35
N LYS A 46 10.82 -7.57 -2.26
CA LYS A 46 11.85 -8.48 -2.78
C LYS A 46 12.94 -7.74 -3.54
N ALA A 47 12.58 -6.77 -4.39
CA ALA A 47 13.54 -5.98 -5.14
C ALA A 47 14.45 -5.14 -4.23
N ILE A 48 13.91 -4.60 -3.13
CA ILE A 48 14.70 -3.86 -2.12
C ILE A 48 15.66 -4.80 -1.39
N VAL A 49 15.19 -5.97 -0.93
CA VAL A 49 16.03 -6.97 -0.23
C VAL A 49 17.13 -7.54 -1.13
N ALA A 50 16.88 -7.68 -2.42
CA ALA A 50 17.84 -8.21 -3.39
C ALA A 50 18.91 -7.20 -3.83
N ARG A 51 18.83 -5.93 -3.42
CA ARG A 51 19.84 -4.91 -3.79
C ARG A 51 21.14 -5.10 -3.03
N GLN A 52 22.25 -4.93 -3.75
CA GLN A 52 23.59 -4.86 -3.17
C GLN A 52 24.28 -3.56 -3.60
N PRO A 53 24.82 -2.77 -2.65
CA PRO A 53 24.75 -2.97 -1.20
C PRO A 53 23.30 -2.84 -0.67
N PRO A 54 22.98 -3.49 0.47
CA PRO A 54 21.63 -3.55 1.04
C PRO A 54 21.07 -2.19 1.50
N THR A 55 21.91 -1.16 1.53
CA THR A 55 21.58 0.22 1.87
C THR A 55 21.54 1.08 0.62
N CYS A 56 20.35 1.29 0.06
CA CYS A 56 20.14 2.37 -0.91
C CYS A 56 19.73 3.65 -0.16
N PRO A 57 20.54 4.73 -0.19
CA PRO A 57 20.11 6.03 0.32
C PRO A 57 18.81 6.48 -0.39
N LEU A 58 17.92 7.14 0.37
CA LEU A 58 16.59 7.61 -0.08
C LEU A 58 16.56 8.29 -1.47
N PRO A 59 17.53 9.14 -1.84
CA PRO A 59 17.59 9.74 -3.18
C PRO A 59 17.75 8.71 -4.32
N GLU A 60 18.51 7.64 -4.09
CA GLU A 60 18.77 6.59 -5.06
C GLU A 60 17.54 5.69 -5.23
N LEU A 61 16.87 5.38 -4.11
CA LEU A 61 15.58 4.68 -4.15
C LEU A 61 14.54 5.48 -4.96
N LYS A 62 14.40 6.80 -4.72
CA LYS A 62 13.49 7.67 -5.48
C LYS A 62 13.79 7.68 -6.97
N SER A 63 15.06 7.69 -7.36
CA SER A 63 15.47 7.69 -8.76
C SER A 63 15.14 6.36 -9.45
N THR A 64 15.29 5.24 -8.74
CA THR A 64 14.98 3.90 -9.27
C THR A 64 13.50 3.53 -9.28
N LEU A 65 12.69 4.13 -8.40
CA LEU A 65 11.23 3.93 -8.38
C LEU A 65 10.48 4.86 -9.33
N ARG A 66 11.15 5.89 -9.87
CA ARG A 66 10.65 6.61 -11.04
C ARG A 66 10.68 5.63 -12.21
N MET A 67 9.54 4.99 -12.45
CA MET A 67 9.30 4.22 -13.66
C MET A 67 9.66 5.08 -14.87
N LYS A 68 10.44 4.49 -15.79
CA LYS A 68 10.74 5.04 -17.10
C LYS A 68 9.60 4.75 -18.06
#